data_AF-A0A4Q6B1R5-F1
#
_entry.id   AF-A0A4Q6B1R5-F1
#
_cell.length_a   1.000
_cell.length_b   1.000
_cell.length_c   1.000
_cell.angle_alpha   90.00
_cell.angle_beta   90.00
_cell.angle_gamma   90.00
#
_symmetry.space_group_name_H-M   'P 1'
#
loop_
_entity.id
_entity.type
_entity.pdbx_description
1 polymer ?
#
loop_
_entity_poly.entity_id
_entity_poly.type
_entity_poly.pdbx_seq_one_letter_code
_entity_poly.pdbx_strand_id
1 'polypeptide(L)'
;MNIPIQCDCGKLRGTALDVDTSSGNRMICLCDDCQTYAHFLRRSKDILDANGGTDITPLRPAKIKFNSGVEHLKCARLSPKGMFRFYAGCCNTPIANTMAPWVPFAGTFTAILKPTGGLPARDAATGPVLERMMSDFGIGPLPPGSSNRPSLKFMLGVVQYFLSGLAKGLNKPSPFFDEDSKTPRVEPYILSKTERESLRKLAGPNPAF
;
A
#
# COMPACT_ATOMS: atom_id res chain seq x y z
N MET A 1 -0.31 17.82 -5.83
CA MET A 1 -1.77 18.01 -5.99
C MET A 1 -2.53 17.32 -4.86
N ASN A 2 -3.75 17.74 -4.56
CA ASN A 2 -4.60 17.02 -3.60
C ASN A 2 -5.42 15.94 -4.32
N ILE A 3 -5.49 14.74 -3.75
CA ILE A 3 -6.19 13.60 -4.34
C ILE A 3 -7.20 13.06 -3.33
N PRO A 4 -8.50 12.91 -3.69
CA PRO A 4 -9.48 12.26 -2.83
C PRO A 4 -9.08 10.81 -2.51
N ILE A 5 -9.22 10.44 -1.24
CA ILE A 5 -9.14 9.07 -0.76
C ILE A 5 -10.56 8.60 -0.47
N GLN A 6 -10.95 7.45 -1.00
CA GLN A 6 -12.28 6.90 -0.75
C GLN A 6 -12.27 5.38 -0.87
N CYS A 7 -12.79 4.69 0.15
CA CYS A 7 -13.04 3.25 0.05
C CYS A 7 -14.18 2.96 -0.93
N ASP A 8 -14.28 1.74 -1.46
CA ASP A 8 -15.21 1.49 -2.58
C ASP A 8 -16.69 1.69 -2.22
N CYS A 9 -17.11 1.40 -0.97
CA CYS A 9 -18.48 1.70 -0.52
C CYS A 9 -18.70 3.16 -0.08
N GLY A 10 -17.66 4.00 -0.14
CA GLY A 10 -17.74 5.42 0.15
C GLY A 10 -17.87 5.83 1.63
N LYS A 11 -17.89 4.88 2.57
CA LYS A 11 -18.07 5.17 4.01
C LYS A 11 -16.83 5.79 4.64
N LEU A 12 -15.63 5.34 4.26
CA LEU A 12 -14.36 5.95 4.65
C LEU A 12 -13.90 6.90 3.53
N ARG A 13 -13.67 8.16 3.88
CA ARG A 13 -13.21 9.20 2.95
C ARG A 13 -12.08 10.03 3.57
N GLY A 14 -11.27 10.60 2.69
CA GLY A 14 -10.10 11.38 3.07
C GLY A 14 -9.53 12.16 1.90
N THR A 15 -8.34 12.71 2.12
CA THR A 15 -7.56 13.41 1.11
C THR A 15 -6.07 13.10 1.30
N ALA A 16 -5.39 12.76 0.21
CA ALA A 16 -3.94 12.81 0.10
C ALA A 16 -3.54 14.23 -0.32
N LEU A 17 -2.77 14.91 0.51
CA LEU A 17 -2.37 16.31 0.35
C LEU A 17 -1.02 16.41 -0.35
N ASP A 18 -0.85 17.44 -1.20
CA ASP A 18 0.44 17.78 -1.81
C ASP A 18 1.16 16.58 -2.43
N VAL A 19 0.40 15.66 -3.05
CA VAL A 19 0.96 14.48 -3.72
C VAL A 19 1.87 14.97 -4.84
N ASP A 20 3.14 14.63 -4.71
CA ASP A 20 4.18 14.96 -5.67
C ASP A 20 4.46 13.71 -6.51
N THR A 21 4.09 13.78 -7.78
CA THR A 21 4.29 12.72 -8.76
C THR A 21 5.67 12.78 -9.40
N SER A 22 6.39 13.89 -9.25
CA SER A 22 7.71 14.09 -9.86
C SER A 22 8.83 13.38 -9.10
N SER A 23 8.68 13.18 -7.79
CA SER A 23 9.56 12.36 -6.96
C SER A 23 9.18 10.86 -6.93
N GLY A 24 8.18 10.47 -7.74
CA GLY A 24 7.34 9.31 -7.53
C GLY A 24 8.07 7.97 -7.49
N ASN A 25 8.13 7.33 -6.31
CA ASN A 25 8.55 5.93 -6.17
C ASN A 25 7.37 4.95 -6.34
N ARG A 26 6.42 5.23 -7.26
CA ARG A 26 5.28 4.33 -7.54
C ARG A 26 5.83 3.02 -8.13
N MET A 27 5.36 1.91 -7.59
CA MET A 27 5.88 0.58 -7.89
C MET A 27 4.76 -0.44 -8.00
N ILE A 28 5.05 -1.57 -8.64
CA ILE A 28 4.26 -2.80 -8.53
C ILE A 28 5.05 -3.80 -7.69
N CYS A 29 4.46 -4.28 -6.61
CA CYS A 29 5.06 -5.28 -5.74
C CYS A 29 4.44 -6.65 -5.99
N LEU A 30 5.24 -7.62 -6.43
CA LEU A 30 4.81 -8.98 -6.73
C LEU A 30 4.91 -9.94 -5.54
N CYS A 31 5.37 -9.50 -4.36
CA CYS A 31 5.69 -10.45 -3.29
C CYS A 31 4.47 -11.27 -2.84
N ASP A 32 4.73 -12.50 -2.42
CA ASP A 32 3.73 -13.43 -1.89
C ASP A 32 2.93 -12.83 -0.72
N ASP A 33 3.53 -11.95 0.08
CA ASP A 33 2.89 -11.23 1.17
C ASP A 33 1.84 -10.21 0.67
N CYS A 34 2.10 -9.50 -0.44
CA CYS A 34 1.10 -8.60 -1.04
C CYS A 34 -0.07 -9.38 -1.62
N GLN A 35 0.21 -10.51 -2.28
CA GLN A 35 -0.79 -11.42 -2.81
C GLN A 35 -1.63 -12.05 -1.68
N THR A 36 -0.97 -12.59 -0.65
CA THR A 36 -1.61 -13.18 0.55
C THR A 36 -2.54 -12.18 1.22
N TYR A 37 -2.12 -10.92 1.33
CA TYR A 37 -2.98 -9.87 1.89
C TYR A 37 -4.21 -9.58 1.03
N ALA A 38 -4.07 -9.58 -0.30
CA ALA A 38 -5.21 -9.41 -1.19
C ALA A 38 -6.24 -10.56 -1.06
N HIS A 39 -5.77 -11.79 -0.85
CA HIS A 39 -6.63 -12.94 -0.53
C HIS A 39 -7.26 -12.85 0.86
N PHE A 40 -6.52 -12.39 1.88
CA PHE A 40 -7.08 -12.12 3.21
C PHE A 40 -8.27 -11.15 3.14
N LEU A 41 -8.15 -10.08 2.33
CA LEU A 41 -9.23 -9.12 2.11
C LEU A 41 -10.40 -9.68 1.30
N ARG A 42 -10.24 -10.86 0.67
CA ARG A 42 -11.17 -11.45 -0.31
C ARG A 42 -11.36 -10.56 -1.53
N ARG A 43 -10.30 -9.85 -1.92
CA ARG A 43 -10.31 -8.84 -3.00
C ARG A 43 -9.15 -9.02 -3.99
N SER A 44 -8.60 -10.22 -4.10
CA SER A 44 -7.48 -10.51 -4.99
C SER A 44 -7.74 -10.08 -6.44
N LYS A 45 -8.96 -10.29 -6.95
CA LYS A 45 -9.36 -9.88 -8.30
C LYS A 45 -9.36 -8.37 -8.54
N ASP A 46 -9.52 -7.58 -7.48
CA ASP A 46 -9.58 -6.12 -7.57
C ASP A 46 -8.23 -5.45 -7.28
N ILE A 47 -7.36 -6.14 -6.53
CA ILE A 47 -6.12 -5.61 -5.99
C ILE A 47 -4.92 -6.03 -6.84
N LEU A 48 -4.91 -7.28 -7.29
CA LEU A 48 -3.80 -7.88 -8.01
C LEU A 48 -3.99 -7.72 -9.52
N ASP A 49 -2.91 -7.34 -10.20
CA ASP A 49 -2.86 -7.47 -11.65
C ASP A 49 -2.73 -8.93 -12.10
N ALA A 50 -2.71 -9.15 -13.41
CA ALA A 50 -2.62 -10.48 -14.02
C ALA A 50 -1.38 -11.30 -13.59
N ASN A 51 -0.33 -10.65 -13.08
CA ASN A 51 0.89 -11.30 -12.60
C ASN A 51 0.96 -11.37 -11.06
N GLY A 52 -0.12 -11.08 -10.34
CA GLY A 52 -0.12 -11.05 -8.87
C GLY A 52 0.48 -9.77 -8.29
N GLY A 53 0.60 -8.71 -9.10
CA GLY A 53 1.22 -7.44 -8.69
C GLY A 53 0.25 -6.50 -8.00
N THR A 54 0.68 -5.90 -6.88
CA THR A 54 -0.04 -4.81 -6.22
C THR A 54 0.57 -3.46 -6.60
N ASP A 55 -0.25 -2.54 -7.12
CA ASP A 55 0.12 -1.17 -7.45
C ASP A 55 0.15 -0.27 -6.19
N ILE A 56 1.34 0.23 -5.87
CA ILE A 56 1.63 0.98 -4.65
C ILE A 56 2.13 2.37 -5.02
N THR A 57 1.39 3.38 -4.55
CA THR A 57 1.81 4.79 -4.58
C THR A 57 2.35 5.19 -3.20
N PRO A 58 3.62 5.59 -3.07
CA PRO A 58 4.18 6.03 -1.80
C PRO A 58 3.59 7.39 -1.41
N LEU A 59 3.01 7.47 -0.22
CA LEU A 59 2.56 8.72 0.38
C LEU A 59 3.24 8.96 1.73
N ARG A 60 3.20 10.19 2.20
CA ARG A 60 3.67 10.56 3.54
C ARG A 60 2.51 10.42 4.53
N PRO A 61 2.70 9.79 5.69
CA PRO A 61 1.66 9.74 6.73
C PRO A 61 1.09 11.13 7.07
N ALA A 62 1.95 12.16 7.19
CA ALA A 62 1.56 13.56 7.45
C ALA A 62 0.71 14.20 6.35
N LYS A 63 0.67 13.59 5.17
CA LYS A 63 -0.08 14.07 4.01
C LYS A 63 -1.34 13.25 3.74
N ILE A 64 -1.67 12.28 4.59
CA ILE A 64 -2.93 11.54 4.50
C ILE A 64 -3.85 12.03 5.61
N LYS A 65 -5.05 12.50 5.25
CA LYS A 65 -6.09 12.87 6.21
C LYS A 65 -7.36 12.08 5.92
N PHE A 66 -7.94 11.45 6.93
CA PHE A 66 -9.30 10.95 6.86
C PHE A 66 -10.26 12.03 7.36
N ASN A 67 -11.33 12.26 6.59
CA ASN A 67 -12.33 13.28 6.87
C ASN A 67 -13.64 12.66 7.39
N SER A 68 -13.88 11.37 7.11
CA SER A 68 -15.05 10.62 7.60
C SER A 68 -14.79 9.11 7.61
N GLY A 69 -15.51 8.36 8.45
CA GLY A 69 -15.49 6.90 8.45
C GLY A 69 -14.23 6.27 9.06
N VAL A 70 -13.54 6.97 9.95
CA VAL A 70 -12.32 6.48 10.62
C VAL A 70 -12.61 5.25 11.50
N GLU A 71 -13.83 5.11 12.01
CA GLU A 71 -14.34 3.95 12.74
C GLU A 71 -14.33 2.67 11.90
N HIS A 72 -14.30 2.79 10.56
CA HIS A 72 -14.15 1.67 9.65
C HIS A 72 -12.69 1.30 9.37
N LEU A 73 -11.72 2.08 9.85
CA LEU A 73 -10.31 1.74 9.73
C LEU A 73 -10.04 0.44 10.50
N LYS A 74 -9.37 -0.51 9.84
CA LYS A 74 -8.88 -1.75 10.43
C LYS A 74 -7.42 -1.94 10.04
N CYS A 75 -6.70 -2.71 10.85
CA CYS A 75 -5.33 -3.07 10.59
C CYS A 75 -5.16 -4.59 10.67
N ALA A 76 -4.39 -5.16 9.75
CA ALA A 76 -3.96 -6.55 9.81
C ALA A 76 -2.43 -6.65 9.72
N ARG A 77 -1.88 -7.73 10.25
CA ARG A 77 -0.47 -8.12 10.05
C ARG A 77 -0.42 -9.59 9.68
N LEU A 78 0.34 -9.94 8.64
CA LEU A 78 0.51 -11.32 8.21
C LEU A 78 1.40 -12.14 9.16
N SER A 79 2.13 -11.47 10.05
CA SER A 79 2.91 -12.08 11.13
C SER A 79 3.14 -11.06 12.26
N PRO A 80 3.55 -11.48 13.46
CA PRO A 80 3.78 -10.57 14.58
C PRO A 80 4.84 -9.48 14.33
N LYS A 81 5.74 -9.69 13.35
CA LYS A 81 6.78 -8.72 12.95
C LYS A 81 6.56 -8.15 11.54
N GLY A 82 5.48 -8.52 10.87
CA GLY A 82 5.17 -8.07 9.50
C GLY A 82 4.72 -6.60 9.45
N MET A 83 4.56 -6.06 8.24
CA MET A 83 4.03 -4.70 8.05
C MET A 83 2.63 -4.54 8.64
N PHE A 84 2.31 -3.33 9.08
CA PHE A 84 0.94 -2.93 9.37
C PHE A 84 0.22 -2.68 8.05
N ARG A 85 -0.92 -3.35 7.84
CA ARG A 85 -1.69 -3.28 6.60
C ARG A 85 -3.08 -2.76 6.90
N PHE A 86 -3.31 -1.48 6.62
CA PHE A 86 -4.55 -0.78 6.91
C PHE A 86 -5.55 -0.95 5.77
N TYR A 87 -6.81 -1.16 6.12
CA TYR A 87 -7.93 -1.31 5.20
C TYR A 87 -9.22 -0.75 5.80
N ALA A 88 -10.20 -0.47 4.94
CA ALA A 88 -11.54 -0.08 5.35
C ALA A 88 -12.37 -1.36 5.57
N GLY A 89 -12.62 -1.72 6.83
CA GLY A 89 -13.34 -2.95 7.21
C GLY A 89 -14.80 -2.99 6.75
N CYS A 90 -15.39 -1.86 6.37
CA CYS A 90 -16.75 -1.79 5.83
C CYS A 90 -16.89 -2.42 4.44
N CYS A 91 -15.81 -2.59 3.68
CA CYS A 91 -15.82 -3.17 2.33
C CYS A 91 -14.48 -3.84 1.94
N ASN A 92 -13.60 -4.09 2.91
CA ASN A 92 -12.26 -4.61 2.72
C ASN A 92 -11.40 -3.86 1.69
N THR A 93 -11.65 -2.57 1.45
CA THR A 93 -10.80 -1.78 0.54
C THR A 93 -9.43 -1.58 1.18
N PRO A 94 -8.33 -2.00 0.53
CA PRO A 94 -6.99 -1.77 1.08
C PRO A 94 -6.67 -0.27 1.03
N ILE A 95 -6.00 0.22 2.08
CA ILE A 95 -5.65 1.64 2.21
C ILE A 95 -4.15 1.81 2.03
N ALA A 96 -3.35 1.33 2.99
CA ALA A 96 -1.91 1.53 2.99
C ALA A 96 -1.16 0.48 3.82
N ASN A 97 0.10 0.25 3.46
CA ASN A 97 1.04 -0.52 4.25
C ASN A 97 2.07 0.42 4.90
N THR A 98 2.38 0.21 6.17
CA THR A 98 3.43 0.95 6.89
C THR A 98 4.36 -0.03 7.61
N MET A 99 5.67 0.21 7.53
CA MET A 99 6.65 -0.66 8.22
C MET A 99 6.67 -0.42 9.71
N ALA A 100 6.73 0.87 10.10
CA ALA A 100 6.77 1.30 11.48
C ALA A 100 6.33 2.77 11.59
N PRO A 101 5.91 3.22 12.78
CA PRO A 101 5.38 4.57 12.98
C PRO A 101 6.34 5.73 12.67
N TRP A 102 7.65 5.53 12.90
CA TRP A 102 8.67 6.56 12.66
C TRP A 102 9.07 6.70 11.19
N VAL A 103 8.61 5.76 10.35
CA VAL A 103 8.98 5.71 8.94
C VAL A 103 8.06 6.67 8.17
N PRO A 104 8.59 7.69 7.45
CA PRO A 104 7.79 8.68 6.72
C PRO A 104 7.30 8.11 5.36
N PHE A 105 6.71 6.92 5.39
CA PHE A 105 6.24 6.18 4.22
C PHE A 105 4.98 5.40 4.56
N ALA A 106 3.96 5.60 3.74
CA ALA A 106 2.76 4.78 3.65
C ALA A 106 2.65 4.30 2.20
N GLY A 107 2.88 3.01 1.98
CA GLY A 107 2.69 2.38 0.68
C GLY A 107 1.19 2.26 0.41
N THR A 108 0.63 3.28 -0.23
CA THR A 108 -0.82 3.45 -0.41
C THR A 108 -1.26 2.67 -1.63
N PHE A 109 -2.33 1.90 -1.50
CA PHE A 109 -2.89 1.17 -2.63
C PHE A 109 -3.50 2.16 -3.60
N THR A 110 -3.07 2.14 -4.85
CA THR A 110 -3.53 3.10 -5.85
C THR A 110 -5.07 3.06 -6.02
N ALA A 111 -5.71 1.91 -5.75
CA ALA A 111 -7.16 1.72 -5.81
C ALA A 111 -7.99 2.65 -4.90
N ILE A 112 -7.46 3.13 -3.77
CA ILE A 112 -8.19 4.02 -2.86
C ILE A 112 -8.10 5.50 -3.26
N LEU A 113 -7.19 5.84 -4.18
CA LEU A 113 -7.05 7.17 -4.74
C LEU A 113 -8.10 7.35 -5.85
N LYS A 114 -9.07 8.23 -5.61
CA LYS A 114 -10.22 8.46 -6.50
C LYS A 114 -10.25 9.91 -7.02
N PRO A 115 -9.25 10.36 -7.81
CA PRO A 115 -9.36 11.67 -8.46
C PRO A 115 -10.53 11.71 -9.46
N THR A 116 -11.09 12.90 -9.63
CA THR A 116 -12.11 13.16 -10.65
C THR A 116 -11.52 12.88 -12.03
N GLY A 117 -12.22 12.08 -12.84
CA GLY A 117 -11.75 11.65 -14.17
C GLY A 117 -11.29 10.20 -14.27
N GLY A 118 -11.45 9.39 -13.21
CA GLY A 118 -11.28 7.95 -13.27
C GLY A 118 -9.81 7.48 -13.38
N LEU A 119 -9.58 6.35 -14.06
CA LEU A 119 -8.24 5.74 -14.18
C LEU A 119 -7.19 6.67 -14.82
N PRO A 120 -7.47 7.40 -15.93
CA PRO A 120 -6.49 8.31 -16.51
C PRO A 120 -6.07 9.42 -15.56
N ALA A 121 -7.04 10.01 -14.84
CA ALA A 121 -6.75 11.03 -13.84
C ALA A 121 -5.95 10.46 -12.66
N ARG A 122 -6.18 9.20 -12.30
CA ARG A 122 -5.43 8.49 -11.26
C ARG A 122 -3.98 8.30 -11.65
N ASP A 123 -3.72 7.80 -12.86
CA ASP A 123 -2.34 7.59 -13.32
C ASP A 123 -1.58 8.92 -13.49
N ALA A 124 -2.24 9.97 -13.98
CA ALA A 124 -1.68 11.31 -14.01
C ALA A 124 -1.35 11.83 -12.60
N ALA A 125 -2.20 11.53 -11.62
CA ALA A 125 -2.07 11.99 -10.23
C ALA A 125 -1.10 11.16 -9.38
N THR A 126 -0.75 9.95 -9.78
CA THR A 126 0.22 9.10 -9.05
C THR A 126 1.56 8.93 -9.77
N GLY A 127 1.64 9.37 -11.04
CA GLY A 127 2.83 9.24 -11.86
C GLY A 127 3.01 7.82 -12.42
N PRO A 128 4.03 7.60 -13.26
CA PRO A 128 4.29 6.30 -13.88
C PRO A 128 4.74 5.27 -12.84
N VAL A 129 4.45 3.99 -13.11
CA VAL A 129 5.10 2.88 -12.39
C VAL A 129 6.57 2.84 -12.79
N LEU A 130 7.47 3.01 -11.84
CA LEU A 130 8.93 3.02 -12.11
C LEU A 130 9.56 1.64 -12.05
N GLU A 131 9.01 0.75 -11.21
CA GLU A 131 9.59 -0.56 -10.95
C GLU A 131 8.50 -1.61 -10.74
N ARG A 132 8.78 -2.84 -11.19
CA ARG A 132 8.04 -4.04 -10.84
C ARG A 132 8.99 -4.98 -10.11
N MET A 133 8.83 -5.05 -8.79
CA MET A 133 9.80 -5.70 -7.90
C MET A 133 9.29 -7.07 -7.42
N MET A 134 10.20 -7.88 -6.87
CA MET A 134 9.92 -9.20 -6.28
C MET A 134 9.44 -10.22 -7.32
N SER A 135 10.04 -10.19 -8.52
CA SER A 135 9.63 -11.00 -9.68
C SER A 135 9.58 -12.51 -9.45
N ASP A 136 10.36 -13.07 -8.53
CA ASP A 136 10.32 -14.51 -8.18
C ASP A 136 8.94 -14.97 -7.70
N PHE A 137 8.12 -14.04 -7.22
CA PHE A 137 6.77 -14.33 -6.75
C PHE A 137 5.68 -14.05 -7.79
N GLY A 138 6.05 -13.50 -8.95
CA GLY A 138 5.11 -13.15 -10.00
C GLY A 138 4.46 -14.37 -10.65
N ILE A 139 3.19 -14.23 -11.03
CA ILE A 139 2.39 -15.28 -11.66
C ILE A 139 2.52 -15.19 -13.18
N GLY A 140 2.87 -16.32 -13.82
CA GLY A 140 2.96 -16.41 -15.28
C GLY A 140 4.07 -15.55 -15.89
N PRO A 141 4.03 -15.34 -17.23
CA PRO A 141 5.03 -14.52 -17.92
C PRO A 141 4.98 -13.07 -17.45
N LEU A 142 6.12 -12.54 -17.00
CA LEU A 142 6.22 -11.19 -16.47
C LEU A 142 6.58 -10.18 -17.56
N PRO A 143 6.09 -8.93 -17.47
CA PRO A 143 6.45 -7.89 -18.41
C PRO A 143 7.94 -7.54 -18.33
N PRO A 144 8.56 -7.06 -19.43
CA PRO A 144 9.94 -6.56 -19.40
C PRO A 144 10.17 -5.53 -18.30
N GLY A 145 11.35 -5.56 -17.68
CA GLY A 145 11.68 -4.68 -16.55
C GLY A 145 11.23 -5.19 -15.18
N SER A 146 10.56 -6.35 -15.11
CA SER A 146 10.34 -7.06 -13.85
C SER A 146 11.66 -7.58 -13.27
N SER A 147 11.93 -7.31 -11.99
CA SER A 147 13.18 -7.73 -11.33
C SER A 147 12.93 -8.08 -9.87
N ASN A 148 13.78 -8.91 -9.29
CA ASN A 148 13.76 -9.16 -7.84
C ASN A 148 14.32 -7.98 -7.06
N ARG A 149 15.26 -7.25 -7.66
CA ARG A 149 15.94 -6.14 -7.02
C ARG A 149 15.58 -4.84 -7.73
N PRO A 150 15.21 -3.78 -6.98
CA PRO A 150 15.02 -2.46 -7.57
C PRO A 150 16.31 -1.98 -8.24
N SER A 151 16.18 -1.15 -9.28
CA SER A 151 17.34 -0.47 -9.85
C SER A 151 18.03 0.45 -8.84
N LEU A 152 19.33 0.72 -9.04
CA LEU A 152 20.08 1.65 -8.20
C LEU A 152 19.47 3.06 -8.22
N LYS A 153 18.94 3.49 -9.37
CA LYS A 153 18.27 4.80 -9.51
C LYS A 153 17.01 4.86 -8.65
N PHE A 154 16.19 3.82 -8.68
CA PHE A 154 15.00 3.73 -7.84
C PHE A 154 15.37 3.72 -6.35
N MET A 155 16.37 2.92 -5.98
CA MET A 155 16.86 2.87 -4.60
C MET A 155 17.34 4.24 -4.10
N LEU A 156 18.05 5.00 -4.92
CA LEU A 156 18.47 6.36 -4.57
C LEU A 156 17.26 7.27 -4.34
N GLY A 157 16.24 7.21 -5.21
CA GLY A 157 14.99 7.96 -5.05
C GLY A 157 14.23 7.59 -3.78
N VAL A 158 14.19 6.31 -3.43
CA VAL A 158 13.61 5.81 -2.18
C VAL A 158 14.38 6.32 -0.96
N VAL A 159 15.72 6.28 -0.97
CA VAL A 159 16.56 6.80 0.11
C VAL A 159 16.36 8.31 0.29
N GLN A 160 16.37 9.08 -0.81
CA GLN A 160 16.10 10.51 -0.79
C GLN A 160 14.70 10.83 -0.26
N TYR A 161 13.70 10.02 -0.63
CA TYR A 161 12.36 10.11 -0.08
C TYR A 161 12.39 9.87 1.44
N PHE A 162 13.03 8.82 1.94
CA PHE A 162 13.11 8.60 3.39
C PHE A 162 13.80 9.74 4.14
N LEU A 163 14.99 10.17 3.70
CA LEU A 163 15.78 11.22 4.35
C LEU A 163 15.03 12.55 4.38
N SER A 164 14.48 12.99 3.25
CA SER A 164 13.70 14.23 3.19
C SER A 164 12.44 14.19 4.06
N GLY A 165 11.82 13.01 4.19
CA GLY A 165 10.66 12.82 5.06
C GLY A 165 10.99 12.95 6.53
N LEU A 166 12.09 12.34 6.96
CA LEU A 166 12.57 12.43 8.34
C LEU A 166 12.98 13.87 8.68
N ALA A 167 13.76 14.52 7.81
CA ALA A 167 14.19 15.91 8.02
C ALA A 167 13.01 16.90 8.12
N LYS A 168 11.90 16.61 7.42
CA LYS A 168 10.69 17.44 7.43
C LYS A 168 9.63 16.95 8.44
N GLY A 169 9.91 15.91 9.24
CA GLY A 169 8.94 15.35 10.19
C GLY A 169 7.68 14.76 9.56
N LEU A 170 7.73 14.35 8.28
CA LEU A 170 6.55 13.92 7.50
C LEU A 170 6.00 12.54 7.85
N ASN A 171 6.52 11.93 8.92
CA ASN A 171 5.92 10.78 9.58
C ASN A 171 4.79 11.16 10.56
N LYS A 172 4.67 12.45 10.95
CA LYS A 172 3.63 12.94 11.87
C LYS A 172 2.94 14.23 11.35
N PRO A 173 1.65 14.46 11.66
CA PRO A 173 0.73 13.50 12.31
C PRO A 173 0.48 12.29 11.40
N SER A 174 0.06 11.16 11.97
CA SER A 174 -0.29 9.97 11.18
C SER A 174 -1.76 9.62 11.38
N PRO A 175 -2.51 9.31 10.31
CA PRO A 175 -3.86 8.76 10.44
C PRO A 175 -3.86 7.28 10.81
N PHE A 176 -2.69 6.67 10.96
CA PHE A 176 -2.51 5.23 11.23
C PHE A 176 -2.00 4.94 12.64
N PHE A 177 -1.30 5.90 13.24
CA PHE A 177 -0.70 5.79 14.57
C PHE A 177 -1.13 6.98 15.43
N ASP A 178 -1.20 6.76 16.75
CA ASP A 178 -1.52 7.80 17.72
C ASP A 178 -0.36 8.81 17.88
N GLU A 179 -0.58 9.84 18.69
CA GLU A 179 0.36 10.95 18.89
C GLU A 179 1.72 10.48 19.43
N ASP A 180 1.71 9.41 20.24
CA ASP A 180 2.92 8.74 20.72
C ASP A 180 3.79 8.18 19.57
N SER A 181 3.20 8.01 18.39
CA SER A 181 3.78 7.39 17.21
C SER A 181 4.47 6.08 17.54
N LYS A 182 3.78 5.26 18.32
CA LYS A 182 4.12 3.89 18.66
C LYS A 182 2.88 3.02 18.53
N THR A 183 1.75 3.51 19.03
CA THR A 183 0.50 2.77 19.10
C THR A 183 -0.26 2.91 17.79
N PRO A 184 -0.59 1.81 17.08
CA PRO A 184 -1.49 1.87 15.94
C PRO A 184 -2.88 2.31 16.43
N ARG A 185 -3.53 3.22 15.71
CA ARG A 185 -4.88 3.72 16.07
C ARG A 185 -5.94 2.63 16.14
N VAL A 186 -5.66 1.49 15.55
CA VAL A 186 -6.52 0.30 15.56
C VAL A 186 -5.66 -0.90 15.88
N GLU A 187 -6.09 -1.69 16.86
CA GLU A 187 -5.41 -2.92 17.25
C GLU A 187 -5.27 -3.85 16.03
N PRO A 188 -4.05 -4.26 15.65
CA PRO A 188 -3.85 -5.09 14.48
C PRO A 188 -4.36 -6.51 14.70
N TYR A 189 -5.19 -7.01 13.78
CA TYR A 189 -5.46 -8.44 13.70
C TYR A 189 -4.23 -9.15 13.11
N ILE A 190 -3.57 -9.97 13.93
CA ILE A 190 -2.40 -10.75 13.52
C ILE A 190 -2.89 -12.13 13.07
N LEU A 191 -2.64 -12.47 11.81
CA LEU A 191 -3.01 -13.79 11.28
C LEU A 191 -2.27 -14.90 12.05
N SER A 192 -2.97 -15.97 12.34
CA SER A 192 -2.33 -17.21 12.80
C SER A 192 -1.42 -17.77 11.70
N LYS A 193 -0.44 -18.59 12.10
CA LYS A 193 0.45 -19.27 11.15
C LYS A 193 -0.36 -20.09 10.13
N THR A 194 -1.35 -20.83 10.61
CA THR A 194 -2.22 -21.68 9.77
C THR A 194 -3.06 -20.86 8.79
N GLU A 195 -3.66 -19.75 9.22
CA GLU A 195 -4.40 -18.85 8.31
C GLU A 195 -3.49 -18.21 7.26
N ARG A 196 -2.29 -17.78 7.65
CA ARG A 196 -1.32 -17.24 6.70
C ARG A 196 -0.93 -18.30 5.67
N GLU A 197 -0.63 -19.51 6.11
CA GLU A 197 -0.22 -20.62 5.23
C GLU A 197 -1.33 -21.05 4.28
N SER A 198 -2.59 -21.07 4.73
CA SER A 198 -3.72 -21.41 3.85
C SER A 198 -3.91 -20.38 2.75
N LEU A 199 -3.80 -19.08 3.07
CA LEU A 199 -3.86 -18.00 2.09
C LEU A 199 -2.65 -17.96 1.17
N ARG A 200 -1.47 -18.32 1.69
CA ARG A 200 -0.22 -18.29 0.91
C ARG A 200 -0.17 -19.35 -0.18
N LYS A 201 -0.98 -20.41 -0.10
CA LYS A 201 -1.19 -21.36 -1.22
C LYS A 201 -1.79 -20.69 -2.45
N LEU A 202 -2.49 -19.55 -2.28
CA LEU A 202 -3.08 -18.77 -3.36
C LEU A 202 -2.11 -17.72 -3.92
N ALA A 203 -0.89 -17.65 -3.40
CA ALA A 203 0.12 -16.64 -3.73
C ALA A 203 1.40 -17.28 -4.30
N GLY A 204 2.24 -16.43 -4.88
CA GLY A 204 3.51 -16.84 -5.49
C GLY A 204 3.33 -17.34 -6.92
N PRO A 205 4.40 -17.88 -7.54
CA PRO A 205 4.42 -18.15 -8.97
C PRO A 205 3.52 -19.32 -9.40
N ASN A 206 3.14 -20.20 -8.46
CA ASN A 206 2.32 -21.38 -8.69
C ASN A 206 1.12 -21.40 -7.72
N PRO A 207 0.13 -20.52 -7.90
CA PRO A 207 -1.00 -20.43 -6.99
C PRO A 207 -1.97 -21.61 -7.17
N ALA A 208 -2.52 -22.11 -6.07
CA ALA A 208 -3.49 -23.21 -6.04
C ALA A 208 -4.93 -22.71 -6.26
N PHE A 209 -5.23 -22.26 -7.48
CA PHE A 209 -6.58 -21.90 -7.92
C PHE A 209 -7.31 -23.06 -8.59
#